data_AF-A0A7X9ATS5-F1
#
_entry.id   AF-A0A7X9ATS5-F1
#
_cell.length_a   1.000
_cell.length_b   1.000
_cell.length_c   1.000
_cell.angle_alpha   90.00
_cell.angle_beta   90.00
_cell.angle_gamma   90.00
#
_symmetry.space_group_name_H-M   'P 1'
#
loop_
_entity.id
_entity.type
_entity.pdbx_description
1 polymer ?
#
loop_
_entity_poly.entity_id
_entity_poly.type
_entity_poly.pdbx_seq_one_letter_code
_entity_poly.pdbx_strand_id
1 'polypeptide(L)'
;MTEQHQDELLQQQVPQEFPDTEAILAEYQHRKMVESLMGPIISLLAHIVMMVCLVVFYDAEASRPAQVVELEMKEMEVKELDTKMLEELETLETIAQDLVPTVEKPTVFVDDAIDVASVADFSAVAAAASTDDGLDFSDVLDIRANDSPLKLSSLYGGRTNEGRKKTMQKFGGNEVTEAAVLRALRWLKKTQNPNGSWAPSQQHAMAGLALLTFLAHGETPLSEEFGETVQRAMQYLTEYMDNLKTKNPEAYGNGIVAYALSEAYGLTKVPSLKPAMEKALQILVDGQQTSGGYDYNYKKGARWDLSVACWNYQAMKAGYVAGADVDGLEKAMEKGINFMRNVSFSKTNNKFGYASPGSGSDYLQGAGTLCLQLLGDGRCYEAKMGIKYIREKCKVVWNDPKRKV
;
A
#
# COMPACT_ATOMS: atom_id res chain seq x y z
N MET A 1 -32.05 20.51 -116.37
CA MET A 1 -30.86 21.31 -116.66
C MET A 1 -29.93 21.15 -115.49
N THR A 2 -28.87 20.38 -115.71
CA THR A 2 -27.51 20.52 -115.17
C THR A 2 -27.37 20.61 -113.66
N GLU A 3 -26.89 19.54 -113.03
CA GLU A 3 -25.44 19.34 -112.82
C GLU A 3 -24.86 20.59 -112.15
N GLN A 4 -24.79 20.59 -110.82
CA GLN A 4 -23.79 19.85 -110.05
C GLN A 4 -22.37 20.11 -110.54
N HIS A 5 -21.51 20.30 -109.55
CA HIS A 5 -20.06 20.28 -109.65
C HIS A 5 -19.47 21.53 -110.29
N GLN A 6 -19.30 22.58 -109.49
CA GLN A 6 -17.93 23.02 -109.16
C GLN A 6 -17.82 24.24 -108.25
N ASP A 7 -18.84 24.61 -107.48
CA ASP A 7 -18.62 25.55 -106.36
C ASP A 7 -18.92 24.89 -105.00
N GLU A 8 -18.77 23.57 -104.95
CA GLU A 8 -18.26 22.91 -103.75
C GLU A 8 -16.75 23.08 -103.72
N LEU A 9 -16.23 23.43 -102.54
CA LEU A 9 -14.83 23.70 -102.21
C LEU A 9 -14.42 25.16 -102.42
N LEU A 10 -14.89 26.04 -101.53
CA LEU A 10 -14.01 26.70 -100.55
C LEU A 10 -14.79 27.79 -99.81
N GLN A 11 -15.44 27.42 -98.71
CA GLN A 11 -15.11 27.99 -97.39
C GLN A 11 -15.85 27.25 -96.28
N GLN A 12 -15.04 26.49 -95.56
CA GLN A 12 -15.31 25.87 -94.26
C GLN A 12 -15.88 26.88 -93.27
N GLN A 13 -16.90 26.49 -92.49
CA GLN A 13 -16.74 26.18 -91.07
C GLN A 13 -18.09 25.87 -90.41
N VAL A 14 -18.09 24.78 -89.67
CA VAL A 14 -19.17 24.19 -88.88
C VAL A 14 -19.49 25.08 -87.67
N PRO A 15 -20.77 25.31 -87.30
CA PRO A 15 -21.14 25.46 -85.91
C PRO A 15 -21.52 24.08 -85.39
N GLN A 16 -20.60 23.48 -84.65
CA GLN A 16 -20.88 22.30 -83.86
C GLN A 16 -21.67 22.86 -82.68
N GLU A 17 -22.97 22.56 -82.59
CA GLU A 17 -23.74 22.89 -81.38
C GLU A 17 -23.09 22.16 -80.21
N PHE A 18 -22.27 22.89 -79.46
CA PHE A 18 -21.71 22.41 -78.21
C PHE A 18 -22.88 22.30 -77.22
N PRO A 19 -23.09 21.14 -76.59
CA PRO A 19 -24.09 21.04 -75.53
C PRO A 19 -23.69 22.02 -74.43
N ASP A 20 -24.69 22.74 -73.91
CA ASP A 20 -24.53 23.85 -72.95
C ASP A 20 -23.58 23.47 -71.81
N THR A 21 -22.32 23.90 -71.93
CA THR A 21 -21.24 23.51 -71.03
C THR A 21 -21.49 23.98 -69.61
N GLU A 22 -22.27 25.05 -69.45
CA GLU A 22 -22.64 25.60 -68.16
C GLU A 22 -23.67 24.70 -67.46
N ALA A 23 -24.65 24.19 -68.20
CA ALA A 23 -25.62 23.22 -67.71
C ALA A 23 -24.96 21.88 -67.31
N ILE A 24 -24.00 21.39 -68.11
CA ILE A 24 -23.25 20.16 -67.80
C ILE A 24 -22.39 20.34 -66.55
N LEU A 25 -21.73 21.49 -66.39
CA LEU A 25 -20.90 21.78 -65.23
C LEU A 25 -21.73 21.90 -63.96
N ALA A 26 -22.90 22.54 -64.03
CA ALA A 26 -23.83 22.67 -62.91
C ALA A 26 -24.36 21.29 -62.47
N GLU A 27 -24.71 20.41 -63.40
CA GLU A 27 -25.15 19.05 -63.08
C GLU A 27 -24.02 18.22 -62.46
N TYR A 28 -22.80 18.34 -62.97
CA TYR A 28 -21.62 17.68 -62.40
C TYR A 28 -21.31 18.16 -60.98
N GLN A 29 -21.35 19.47 -60.72
CA GLN A 29 -21.15 20.04 -59.38
C GLN A 29 -22.25 19.58 -58.41
N HIS A 30 -23.51 19.55 -58.85
CA HIS A 30 -24.62 19.05 -58.05
C HIS A 30 -24.43 17.57 -57.68
N ARG A 31 -24.08 16.70 -58.65
CA ARG A 31 -23.80 15.28 -58.39
C ARG A 31 -22.64 15.09 -57.40
N LYS A 32 -21.54 15.82 -57.59
CA LYS A 32 -20.37 15.75 -56.71
C LYS A 32 -20.69 16.23 -55.29
N MET A 33 -21.51 17.27 -55.15
CA MET A 33 -21.98 17.74 -53.86
C MET A 33 -22.84 16.68 -53.15
N VAL A 34 -23.77 16.04 -53.86
CA VAL A 34 -24.58 14.94 -53.31
C VAL A 34 -23.71 13.75 -52.89
N GLU A 35 -22.74 13.33 -53.71
CA GLU A 35 -21.83 12.23 -53.39
C GLU A 35 -20.95 12.51 -52.16
N SER A 36 -20.44 13.74 -52.03
CA SER A 36 -19.61 14.14 -50.88
C SER A 36 -20.39 14.32 -49.58
N LEU A 37 -21.67 14.69 -49.65
CA LEU A 37 -22.54 14.87 -48.48
C LEU A 37 -23.22 13.58 -48.03
N MET A 38 -23.32 12.57 -48.90
CA MET A 38 -23.95 11.29 -48.58
C MET A 38 -23.26 10.56 -47.42
N GLY A 39 -21.91 10.52 -47.39
CA GLY A 39 -21.16 9.88 -46.32
C GLY A 39 -21.40 10.50 -44.93
N PRO A 40 -21.23 11.83 -44.77
CA PRO A 40 -21.53 12.54 -43.53
C PRO A 40 -22.98 12.39 -43.07
N ILE A 41 -23.95 12.44 -43.99
CA ILE A 41 -25.38 12.29 -43.66
C ILE A 41 -25.68 10.87 -43.14
N ILE A 42 -25.15 9.83 -43.80
CA ILE A 42 -25.30 8.45 -43.35
C ILE A 42 -24.65 8.25 -41.97
N SER A 43 -23.46 8.81 -41.76
CA SER A 43 -22.78 8.75 -40.46
C SER A 43 -23.60 9.43 -39.35
N LEU A 44 -24.14 10.62 -39.61
CA LEU A 44 -24.99 11.33 -38.66
C LEU A 44 -26.24 10.53 -38.31
N LEU A 45 -26.92 9.95 -39.31
CA LEU A 45 -28.09 9.10 -39.09
C LEU A 45 -27.75 7.84 -38.27
N ALA A 46 -26.61 7.20 -38.52
CA ALA A 46 -26.16 6.05 -37.75
C ALA A 46 -25.92 6.40 -36.27
N HIS A 47 -25.32 7.57 -35.98
CA HIS A 47 -25.12 8.03 -34.61
C HIS A 47 -26.42 8.39 -33.91
N ILE A 48 -27.39 8.98 -34.62
CA ILE A 48 -28.74 9.25 -34.09
C ILE A 48 -29.43 7.94 -33.73
N VAL A 49 -29.40 6.93 -34.61
CA VAL A 49 -29.98 5.60 -34.35
C VAL A 49 -29.29 4.94 -33.15
N MET A 50 -27.96 5.02 -33.04
CA MET A 50 -27.22 4.50 -31.89
C MET A 50 -27.64 5.17 -30.58
N MET A 51 -27.80 6.51 -30.56
CA MET A 51 -28.30 7.23 -29.38
C MET A 51 -29.73 6.85 -29.02
N VAL A 52 -30.62 6.68 -30.01
CA VAL A 52 -31.99 6.21 -29.78
C VAL A 52 -32.00 4.78 -29.24
N CYS A 53 -31.17 3.88 -29.78
CA CYS A 53 -31.01 2.53 -29.24
C CYS A 53 -30.50 2.57 -27.80
N LEU A 54 -29.53 3.43 -27.49
CA LEU A 54 -29.08 3.60 -26.12
C LEU A 54 -30.24 4.05 -25.22
N VAL A 55 -31.04 5.06 -25.60
CA VAL A 55 -32.18 5.51 -24.79
C VAL A 55 -33.27 4.43 -24.64
N VAL A 56 -33.56 3.68 -25.70
CA VAL A 56 -34.62 2.64 -25.69
C VAL A 56 -34.20 1.39 -24.90
N PHE A 57 -32.91 1.02 -24.96
CA PHE A 57 -32.36 -0.14 -24.25
C PHE A 57 -31.59 0.23 -22.97
N TYR A 58 -31.61 1.50 -22.55
CA TYR A 58 -31.08 1.95 -21.28
C TYR A 58 -32.07 1.57 -20.17
N ASP A 59 -31.86 0.38 -19.63
CA ASP A 59 -32.55 -0.10 -18.45
C ASP A 59 -31.90 0.52 -17.19
N ALA A 60 -32.23 1.79 -16.93
CA ALA A 60 -32.03 2.39 -15.62
C ALA A 60 -33.18 1.94 -14.71
N GLU A 61 -33.06 0.73 -14.16
CA GLU A 61 -33.14 0.47 -12.72
C GLU A 61 -33.37 -1.01 -12.38
N ALA A 62 -32.35 -1.66 -11.83
CA ALA A 62 -32.58 -2.55 -10.68
C ALA A 62 -32.73 -1.70 -9.40
N SER A 63 -33.66 -0.74 -9.41
CA SER A 63 -34.11 -0.01 -8.22
C SER A 63 -35.17 -0.87 -7.56
N ARG A 64 -34.82 -1.43 -6.40
CA ARG A 64 -35.79 -2.14 -5.57
C ARG A 64 -36.80 -1.12 -5.06
N PRO A 65 -38.11 -1.35 -5.23
CA PRO A 65 -39.11 -0.41 -4.74
C PRO A 65 -39.01 -0.28 -3.22
N ALA A 66 -39.13 0.95 -2.73
CA ALA A 66 -39.23 1.25 -1.32
C ALA A 66 -40.37 0.44 -0.69
N GLN A 67 -40.05 -0.39 0.30
CA GLN A 67 -41.06 -0.99 1.15
C GLN A 67 -41.69 0.13 1.97
N VAL A 68 -42.97 0.40 1.71
CA VAL A 68 -43.83 1.15 2.63
C VAL A 68 -44.00 0.26 3.86
N VAL A 69 -43.29 0.59 4.92
CA VAL A 69 -43.47 -0.04 6.24
C VAL A 69 -44.71 0.60 6.84
N GLU A 70 -45.81 -0.15 6.84
CA GLU A 70 -46.98 0.15 7.67
C GLU A 70 -46.55 -0.05 9.13
N LEU A 71 -46.46 1.06 9.88
CA LEU A 71 -46.09 1.07 11.29
C LEU A 71 -47.23 0.48 12.11
N GLU A 72 -47.20 -0.83 12.34
CA GLU A 72 -47.88 -1.43 13.48
C GLU A 72 -47.03 -1.12 14.73
N MET A 73 -47.41 -0.06 15.44
CA MET A 73 -46.81 0.34 16.71
C MET A 73 -47.13 -0.72 17.76
N LYS A 74 -46.26 -1.73 17.88
CA LYS A 74 -46.16 -2.50 19.12
C LYS A 74 -45.24 -1.74 20.04
N GLU A 75 -45.81 -1.08 21.04
CA GLU A 75 -45.05 -0.49 22.15
C GLU A 75 -44.10 -1.56 22.71
N MET A 76 -42.82 -1.33 22.52
CA MET A 76 -41.77 -2.13 23.11
C MET A 76 -41.66 -1.65 24.56
N GLU A 77 -41.97 -2.52 25.52
CA GLU A 77 -41.65 -2.27 26.93
C GLU A 77 -40.18 -1.87 27.01
N VAL A 78 -39.95 -0.62 27.43
CA VAL A 78 -38.63 -0.09 27.69
C VAL A 78 -38.05 -0.93 28.82
N LYS A 79 -37.18 -1.88 28.46
CA LYS A 79 -36.34 -2.55 29.44
C LYS A 79 -35.39 -1.50 29.97
N GLU A 80 -35.65 -1.02 31.19
CA GLU A 80 -34.80 -0.04 31.85
C GLU A 80 -33.34 -0.50 31.78
N LEU A 81 -32.50 0.44 31.37
CA LEU A 81 -31.09 0.23 31.12
C LEU A 81 -30.45 -0.34 32.38
N ASP A 82 -29.91 -1.56 32.30
CA ASP A 82 -29.28 -2.25 33.43
C ASP A 82 -28.16 -1.37 33.97
N THR A 83 -28.38 -0.79 35.15
CA THR A 83 -27.46 0.13 35.81
C THR A 83 -26.09 -0.50 36.04
N LYS A 84 -26.01 -1.84 36.12
CA LYS A 84 -24.73 -2.55 36.18
C LYS A 84 -23.93 -2.49 34.88
N MET A 85 -24.58 -2.49 33.72
CA MET A 85 -23.88 -2.35 32.44
C MET A 85 -23.31 -0.94 32.25
N LEU A 86 -24.00 0.09 32.77
CA LEU A 86 -23.48 1.45 32.78
C LEU A 86 -22.28 1.58 33.74
N GLU A 87 -22.35 1.01 34.94
CA GLU A 87 -21.21 0.96 35.86
C GLU A 87 -20.02 0.17 35.29
N GLU A 88 -20.27 -0.92 34.53
CA GLU A 88 -19.23 -1.66 33.79
C GLU A 88 -18.59 -0.81 32.68
N LEU A 89 -19.38 0.01 31.98
CA LEU A 89 -18.86 0.89 30.94
C LEU A 89 -18.07 2.07 31.53
N GLU A 90 -18.53 2.65 32.65
CA GLU A 90 -17.80 3.70 33.38
C GLU A 90 -16.49 3.18 33.97
N THR A 91 -16.49 1.96 34.50
CA THR A 91 -15.25 1.33 34.99
C THR A 91 -14.30 1.00 33.83
N LEU A 92 -14.79 0.57 32.66
CA LEU A 92 -13.96 0.37 31.47
C LEU A 92 -13.43 1.69 30.88
N GLU A 93 -14.20 2.78 30.96
CA GLU A 93 -13.77 4.12 30.54
C GLU A 93 -12.71 4.70 31.49
N THR A 94 -12.88 4.51 32.79
CA THR A 94 -11.88 4.89 33.82
C THR A 94 -10.57 4.10 33.62
N ILE A 95 -10.66 2.79 33.37
CA ILE A 95 -9.48 1.95 33.05
C ILE A 95 -8.82 2.41 31.73
N ALA A 96 -9.60 2.83 30.73
CA ALA A 96 -9.07 3.34 29.48
C ALA A 96 -8.40 4.72 29.62
N GLN A 97 -8.85 5.56 30.55
CA GLN A 97 -8.23 6.84 30.89
C GLN A 97 -6.95 6.67 31.73
N ASP A 98 -6.87 5.68 32.62
CA ASP A 98 -5.63 5.32 33.32
C ASP A 98 -4.57 4.67 32.41
N LEU A 99 -4.96 4.12 31.26
CA LEU A 99 -4.09 3.47 30.28
C LEU A 99 -3.52 4.41 29.19
N VAL A 100 -4.00 5.66 29.10
CA VAL A 100 -3.56 6.61 28.07
C VAL A 100 -3.17 7.94 28.74
N PRO A 101 -1.87 8.28 28.84
CA PRO A 101 -1.48 9.58 29.35
C PRO A 101 -1.94 10.68 28.38
N THR A 102 -2.92 11.48 28.78
CA THR A 102 -3.18 12.80 28.18
C THR A 102 -2.09 13.76 28.60
N VAL A 103 -1.29 14.26 27.66
CA VAL A 103 -0.26 15.28 27.92
C VAL A 103 -0.49 16.48 27.01
N GLU A 104 -0.62 17.65 27.64
CA GLU A 104 -0.67 18.95 26.98
C GLU A 104 0.69 19.32 26.38
N LYS A 105 0.65 20.10 25.29
CA LYS A 105 1.77 20.43 24.41
C LYS A 105 2.77 21.43 25.04
N PRO A 106 4.07 21.10 25.22
CA PRO A 106 5.09 22.07 25.58
C PRO A 106 5.96 22.50 24.37
N THR A 107 6.53 23.70 24.47
CA THR A 107 7.37 24.39 23.47
C THR A 107 8.83 23.96 23.48
N VAL A 108 9.47 23.99 22.30
CA VAL A 108 10.79 23.43 21.95
C VAL A 108 11.96 24.39 22.23
N PHE A 109 13.09 23.84 22.66
CA PHE A 109 14.44 24.37 22.40
C PHE A 109 15.35 23.24 21.88
N VAL A 110 16.28 23.57 20.98
CA VAL A 110 17.16 22.66 20.24
C VAL A 110 18.61 22.95 20.63
N ASP A 111 19.45 21.93 20.77
CA ASP A 111 20.91 22.08 20.58
C ASP A 111 21.57 20.78 20.07
N ASP A 112 22.70 20.99 19.39
CA ASP A 112 23.33 20.19 18.33
C ASP A 112 24.33 19.07 18.73
N ALA A 113 24.47 18.12 17.79
CA ALA A 113 25.65 17.37 17.32
C ALA A 113 26.37 16.33 18.22
N ILE A 114 26.77 15.20 17.61
CA ILE A 114 28.08 14.53 17.77
C ILE A 114 28.41 13.66 16.53
N ASP A 115 29.71 13.68 16.20
CA ASP A 115 30.46 13.14 15.06
C ASP A 115 30.79 11.63 15.19
N VAL A 116 30.91 10.89 14.07
CA VAL A 116 31.07 9.42 14.05
C VAL A 116 32.25 9.00 13.15
N ALA A 117 33.28 8.41 13.75
CA ALA A 117 34.39 7.78 13.03
C ALA A 117 34.60 6.30 13.43
N SER A 118 34.42 5.44 12.43
CA SER A 118 34.97 4.08 12.19
C SER A 118 35.01 3.03 13.32
N VAL A 119 34.21 1.95 13.19
CA VAL A 119 34.64 0.60 13.62
C VAL A 119 34.00 -0.48 12.73
N ALA A 120 34.83 -1.26 12.04
CA ALA A 120 34.47 -2.44 11.27
C ALA A 120 34.87 -3.70 12.05
N ASP A 121 34.04 -4.13 13.00
CA ASP A 121 34.05 -5.48 13.55
C ASP A 121 32.71 -5.81 14.22
N PHE A 122 31.87 -6.58 13.53
CA PHE A 122 30.53 -6.97 13.99
C PHE A 122 30.58 -7.90 15.21
N SER A 123 31.68 -8.63 15.43
CA SER A 123 31.78 -9.61 16.54
C SER A 123 32.23 -8.93 17.84
N ALA A 124 33.17 -7.99 17.75
CA ALA A 124 33.66 -7.26 18.92
C ALA A 124 32.66 -6.21 19.42
N VAL A 125 31.91 -5.55 18.52
CA VAL A 125 30.90 -4.54 18.89
C VAL A 125 29.64 -5.18 19.47
N ALA A 126 29.25 -6.38 18.98
CA ALA A 126 28.14 -7.14 19.57
C ALA A 126 28.47 -7.71 20.97
N ALA A 127 29.73 -8.03 21.23
CA ALA A 127 30.19 -8.49 22.55
C ALA A 127 30.37 -7.33 23.56
N ALA A 128 30.67 -6.11 23.09
CA ALA A 128 30.78 -4.92 23.94
C ALA A 128 29.42 -4.35 24.36
N ALA A 129 28.35 -4.67 23.63
CA ALA A 129 26.97 -4.50 24.08
C ALA A 129 26.59 -5.65 25.04
N SER A 130 27.22 -5.66 26.22
CA SER A 130 26.79 -6.53 27.33
C SER A 130 25.41 -6.09 27.77
N THR A 131 24.39 -6.84 27.36
CA THR A 131 23.05 -6.69 27.89
C THR A 131 22.81 -7.87 28.80
N ASP A 132 23.10 -7.66 30.08
CA ASP A 132 22.28 -8.23 31.13
C ASP A 132 20.81 -8.08 30.73
N ASP A 133 19.96 -9.06 31.05
CA ASP A 133 18.55 -9.14 30.64
C ASP A 133 17.69 -7.95 31.17
N GLY A 134 18.31 -6.96 31.82
CA GLY A 134 17.76 -5.71 32.31
C GLY A 134 18.41 -4.46 31.71
N LEU A 135 18.58 -4.35 30.38
CA LEU A 135 18.75 -3.03 29.78
C LEU A 135 17.53 -2.17 30.09
N ASP A 136 17.68 -1.25 31.04
CA ASP A 136 16.74 -0.17 31.25
C ASP A 136 16.83 0.78 30.05
N PHE A 137 15.84 0.68 29.17
CA PHE A 137 15.75 1.54 28.00
C PHE A 137 15.45 3.00 28.39
N SER A 138 15.20 3.34 29.66
CA SER A 138 14.94 4.71 30.14
C SER A 138 15.98 5.72 29.65
N ASP A 139 17.26 5.36 29.70
CA ASP A 139 18.35 6.32 29.54
C ASP A 139 18.70 6.59 28.06
N VAL A 140 18.22 5.74 27.15
CA VAL A 140 18.36 5.90 25.68
C VAL A 140 17.10 6.50 25.05
N LEU A 141 15.99 6.55 25.80
CA LEU A 141 14.69 7.07 25.36
C LEU A 141 14.59 8.61 25.36
N ASP A 142 15.58 9.32 25.91
CA ASP A 142 15.57 10.79 26.02
C ASP A 142 15.96 11.53 24.74
N ILE A 143 16.46 10.84 23.69
CA ILE A 143 17.04 11.55 22.53
C ILE A 143 16.03 11.87 21.42
N ARG A 144 14.92 11.14 21.23
CA ARG A 144 13.88 11.51 20.23
C ARG A 144 12.50 10.93 20.58
N ALA A 145 12.01 11.19 21.79
CA ALA A 145 10.61 10.92 22.14
C ALA A 145 9.70 11.89 21.36
N ASN A 146 9.32 11.50 20.15
CA ASN A 146 8.41 12.28 19.30
C ASN A 146 6.97 11.77 19.47
N ASP A 147 5.98 12.66 19.26
CA ASP A 147 4.54 12.59 19.62
C ASP A 147 3.70 11.44 18.98
N SER A 148 4.26 10.24 18.82
CA SER A 148 3.52 9.07 18.37
C SER A 148 2.73 8.44 19.53
N PRO A 149 1.44 8.11 19.36
CA PRO A 149 0.62 7.42 20.38
C PRO A 149 1.15 6.04 20.83
N LEU A 150 2.23 5.55 20.21
CA LEU A 150 2.88 4.28 20.50
C LEU A 150 4.25 4.55 21.12
N LYS A 151 4.36 4.41 22.45
CA LYS A 151 5.66 4.46 23.14
C LYS A 151 6.57 3.34 22.62
N LEU A 152 7.79 3.67 22.22
CA LEU A 152 8.77 2.76 21.61
C LEU A 152 9.03 1.49 22.45
N SER A 153 9.11 1.65 23.78
CA SER A 153 9.28 0.55 24.73
C SER A 153 8.15 -0.48 24.68
N SER A 154 6.94 -0.06 24.31
CA SER A 154 5.79 -0.95 24.13
C SER A 154 5.82 -1.70 22.78
N LEU A 155 6.57 -1.23 21.78
CA LEU A 155 6.60 -1.85 20.44
C LEU A 155 7.51 -3.08 20.39
N TYR A 156 8.66 -3.02 21.08
CA TYR A 156 9.60 -4.15 21.15
C TYR A 156 9.45 -4.97 22.43
N GLY A 157 8.74 -4.46 23.45
CA GLY A 157 8.58 -5.15 24.74
C GLY A 157 7.99 -6.56 24.62
N GLY A 158 7.13 -6.83 23.64
CA GLY A 158 6.59 -8.17 23.38
C GLY A 158 7.59 -9.18 22.80
N ARG A 159 8.80 -8.74 22.44
CA ARG A 159 9.84 -9.56 21.79
C ARG A 159 10.96 -9.95 22.75
N THR A 160 10.92 -9.51 24.00
CA THR A 160 11.76 -10.09 25.06
C THR A 160 11.20 -11.44 25.50
N ASN A 161 12.00 -12.29 26.14
CA ASN A 161 11.53 -13.58 26.65
C ASN A 161 10.33 -13.41 27.62
N GLU A 162 10.43 -12.45 28.53
CA GLU A 162 9.36 -12.15 29.49
C GLU A 162 8.12 -11.55 28.82
N GLY A 163 8.31 -10.58 27.92
CA GLY A 163 7.21 -9.94 27.22
C GLY A 163 6.49 -10.88 26.27
N ARG A 164 7.22 -11.77 25.58
CA ARG A 164 6.64 -12.83 24.75
C ARG A 164 5.83 -13.79 25.61
N LYS A 165 6.36 -14.26 26.74
CA LYS A 165 5.62 -15.12 27.69
C LYS A 165 4.34 -14.45 28.19
N LYS A 166 4.41 -13.17 28.57
CA LYS A 166 3.25 -12.39 29.05
C LYS A 166 2.20 -12.19 27.95
N THR A 167 2.62 -11.87 26.74
CA THR A 167 1.71 -11.67 25.60
C THR A 167 1.07 -12.98 25.15
N MET A 168 1.83 -14.09 25.11
CA MET A 168 1.29 -15.41 24.85
C MET A 168 0.18 -15.77 25.84
N GLN A 169 0.42 -15.61 27.15
CA GLN A 169 -0.60 -15.89 28.17
C GLN A 169 -1.85 -15.01 27.99
N LYS A 170 -1.66 -13.72 27.68
CA LYS A 170 -2.76 -12.77 27.51
C LYS A 170 -3.60 -13.04 26.24
N PHE A 171 -2.96 -13.42 25.15
CA PHE A 171 -3.61 -13.53 23.83
C PHE A 171 -3.85 -14.97 23.36
N GLY A 172 -3.67 -15.96 24.22
CA GLY A 172 -4.05 -17.36 23.97
C GLY A 172 -2.97 -18.24 23.32
N GLY A 173 -1.71 -17.82 23.35
CA GLY A 173 -0.57 -18.66 23.00
C GLY A 173 -0.24 -19.67 24.10
N ASN A 174 0.22 -20.86 23.72
CA ASN A 174 0.60 -21.95 24.62
C ASN A 174 1.88 -22.66 24.14
N GLU A 175 2.32 -23.68 24.88
CA GLU A 175 3.52 -24.45 24.55
C GLU A 175 3.44 -25.14 23.19
N VAL A 176 2.25 -25.58 22.77
CA VAL A 176 2.04 -26.23 21.47
C VAL A 176 2.24 -25.23 20.33
N THR A 177 1.71 -24.01 20.48
CA THR A 177 1.91 -22.95 19.48
C THR A 177 3.36 -22.50 19.44
N GLU A 178 4.03 -22.39 20.58
CA GLU A 178 5.45 -22.00 20.64
C GLU A 178 6.34 -23.07 20.01
N ALA A 179 6.08 -24.34 20.30
CA ALA A 179 6.78 -25.45 19.67
C ALA A 179 6.58 -25.45 18.14
N ALA A 180 5.42 -25.02 17.64
CA ALA A 180 5.19 -24.87 16.20
C ALA A 180 6.01 -23.72 15.59
N VAL A 181 6.07 -22.57 16.26
CA VAL A 181 6.92 -21.43 15.86
C VAL A 181 8.38 -21.85 15.81
N LEU A 182 8.90 -22.49 16.87
CA LEU A 182 10.28 -22.97 16.92
C LEU A 182 10.59 -23.99 15.81
N ARG A 183 9.64 -24.87 15.44
CA ARG A 183 9.83 -25.77 14.28
C ARG A 183 9.98 -25.00 12.97
N ALA A 184 9.22 -23.93 12.77
CA ALA A 184 9.34 -23.07 11.59
C ALA A 184 10.69 -22.33 11.55
N LEU A 185 11.11 -21.75 12.68
CA LEU A 185 12.42 -21.06 12.79
C LEU A 185 13.59 -22.01 12.55
N ARG A 186 13.54 -23.23 13.10
CA ARG A 186 14.54 -24.28 12.85
C ARG A 186 14.59 -24.72 11.39
N TRP A 187 13.43 -24.77 10.72
CA TRP A 187 13.38 -25.04 9.28
C TRP A 187 14.00 -23.89 8.48
N LEU A 188 13.72 -22.64 8.83
CA LEU A 188 14.35 -21.47 8.19
C LEU A 188 15.86 -21.47 8.39
N LYS A 189 16.35 -21.74 9.61
CA LYS A 189 17.78 -21.92 9.91
C LYS A 189 18.41 -23.01 9.04
N LYS A 190 17.77 -24.18 8.93
CA LYS A 190 18.27 -25.31 8.13
C LYS A 190 18.32 -25.01 6.63
N THR A 191 17.47 -24.12 6.13
CA THR A 191 17.31 -23.82 4.70
C THR A 191 17.99 -22.53 4.26
N GLN A 192 18.68 -21.83 5.17
CA GLN A 192 19.45 -20.64 4.84
C GLN A 192 20.65 -21.00 3.94
N ASN A 193 20.88 -20.21 2.90
CA ASN A 193 22.03 -20.36 2.02
C ASN A 193 23.34 -19.97 2.74
N PRO A 194 24.52 -20.44 2.27
CA PRO A 194 25.82 -20.06 2.80
C PRO A 194 26.07 -18.54 2.92
N ASN A 195 25.49 -17.74 2.03
CA ASN A 195 25.62 -16.28 2.04
C ASN A 195 24.58 -15.55 2.89
N GLY A 196 23.74 -16.25 3.66
CA GLY A 196 22.71 -15.62 4.51
C GLY A 196 21.35 -15.38 3.84
N SER A 197 21.22 -15.67 2.55
CA SER A 197 19.96 -15.52 1.79
C SER A 197 19.02 -16.73 1.88
N TRP A 198 17.80 -16.59 1.35
CA TRP A 198 16.85 -17.69 1.15
C TRP A 198 16.29 -17.68 -0.28
N ALA A 199 15.75 -18.83 -0.69
CA ALA A 199 15.11 -19.07 -1.99
C ALA A 199 16.05 -18.92 -3.22
N PRO A 200 15.67 -19.46 -4.39
CA PRO A 200 16.46 -19.32 -5.62
C PRO A 200 16.22 -17.99 -6.36
N SER A 201 15.13 -17.28 -6.04
CA SER A 201 14.72 -16.04 -6.69
C SER A 201 14.23 -15.02 -5.67
N GLN A 202 14.36 -13.73 -5.98
CA GLN A 202 13.99 -12.63 -5.07
C GLN A 202 14.68 -12.74 -3.70
N GLN A 203 15.95 -13.14 -3.71
CA GLN A 203 16.72 -13.50 -2.51
C GLN A 203 16.75 -12.39 -1.44
N HIS A 204 16.85 -11.12 -1.85
CA HIS A 204 16.81 -9.97 -0.96
C HIS A 204 15.46 -9.83 -0.23
N ALA A 205 14.34 -9.93 -0.95
CA ALA A 205 13.01 -9.90 -0.36
C ALA A 205 12.78 -11.12 0.56
N MET A 206 13.17 -12.31 0.12
CA MET A 206 13.00 -13.53 0.91
C MET A 206 13.87 -13.54 2.17
N ALA A 207 15.09 -12.99 2.09
CA ALA A 207 15.95 -12.80 3.25
C ALA A 207 15.38 -11.77 4.24
N GLY A 208 14.80 -10.66 3.74
CA GLY A 208 14.10 -9.70 4.58
C GLY A 208 12.90 -10.31 5.30
N LEU A 209 12.07 -11.09 4.62
CA LEU A 209 10.95 -11.81 5.25
C LEU A 209 11.43 -12.81 6.29
N ALA A 210 12.43 -13.63 5.98
CA ALA A 210 12.98 -14.61 6.91
C ALA A 210 13.56 -13.91 8.15
N LEU A 211 14.35 -12.84 7.97
CA LEU A 211 14.89 -12.06 9.08
C LEU A 211 13.77 -11.48 9.97
N LEU A 212 12.72 -10.92 9.38
CA LEU A 212 11.56 -10.42 10.13
C LEU A 212 10.90 -11.52 10.98
N THR A 213 10.85 -12.77 10.53
CA THR A 213 10.27 -13.86 11.34
C THR A 213 11.09 -14.16 12.59
N PHE A 214 12.42 -14.15 12.50
CA PHE A 214 13.30 -14.32 13.65
C PHE A 214 13.17 -13.13 14.61
N LEU A 215 13.25 -11.91 14.09
CA LEU A 215 13.14 -10.69 14.90
C LEU A 215 11.77 -10.56 15.58
N ALA A 216 10.69 -10.97 14.93
CA ALA A 216 9.35 -10.96 15.51
C ALA A 216 9.21 -11.93 16.69
N HIS A 217 9.94 -13.05 16.67
CA HIS A 217 10.04 -13.97 17.79
C HIS A 217 10.96 -13.45 18.91
N GLY A 218 11.83 -12.50 18.60
CA GLY A 218 12.79 -11.89 19.53
C GLY A 218 14.22 -12.37 19.35
N GLU A 219 14.50 -13.13 18.29
CA GLU A 219 15.82 -13.66 18.02
C GLU A 219 16.75 -12.58 17.45
N THR A 220 17.96 -12.49 17.99
CA THR A 220 18.99 -11.50 17.63
C THR A 220 20.31 -12.22 17.33
N PRO A 221 21.37 -11.54 16.85
CA PRO A 221 22.70 -12.14 16.71
C PRO A 221 23.27 -12.75 18.00
N LEU A 222 22.76 -12.35 19.18
CA LEU A 222 23.19 -12.86 20.48
C LEU A 222 22.45 -14.14 20.90
N SER A 223 21.40 -14.54 20.16
CA SER A 223 20.64 -15.74 20.46
C SER A 223 21.49 -17.01 20.35
N GLU A 224 21.40 -17.89 21.36
CA GLU A 224 22.15 -19.15 21.39
C GLU A 224 21.84 -20.05 20.19
N GLU A 225 20.55 -20.25 19.87
CA GLU A 225 20.17 -21.17 18.80
C GLU A 225 20.20 -20.50 17.42
N PHE A 226 19.73 -19.26 17.28
CA PHE A 226 19.48 -18.62 15.99
C PHE A 226 20.43 -17.47 15.64
N GLY A 227 21.37 -17.12 16.53
CA GLY A 227 22.21 -15.93 16.40
C GLY A 227 23.01 -15.86 15.11
N GLU A 228 23.71 -16.95 14.74
CA GLU A 228 24.48 -17.00 13.49
C GLU A 228 23.58 -16.83 12.24
N THR A 229 22.39 -17.44 12.27
CA THR A 229 21.42 -17.34 11.17
C THR A 229 20.93 -15.90 11.00
N VAL A 230 20.60 -15.23 12.11
CA VAL A 230 20.17 -13.83 12.12
C VAL A 230 21.30 -12.91 11.65
N GLN A 231 22.51 -13.09 12.19
CA GLN A 231 23.69 -12.31 11.81
C GLN A 231 23.97 -12.37 10.31
N ARG A 232 23.95 -13.57 9.72
CA ARG A 232 24.22 -13.75 8.28
C ARG A 232 23.13 -13.15 7.40
N ALA A 233 21.87 -13.20 7.83
CA ALA A 233 20.78 -12.54 7.13
C ALA A 233 20.96 -11.01 7.14
N MET A 234 21.35 -10.44 8.27
CA MET A 234 21.64 -9.01 8.40
C MET A 234 22.80 -8.58 7.52
N GLN A 235 23.91 -9.34 7.53
CA GLN A 235 25.07 -9.10 6.67
C GLN A 235 24.69 -9.15 5.19
N TYR A 236 23.95 -10.18 4.76
CA TYR A 236 23.47 -10.31 3.39
C TYR A 236 22.66 -9.10 2.91
N LEU A 237 21.76 -8.58 3.75
CA LEU A 237 20.94 -7.42 3.41
C LEU A 237 21.74 -6.12 3.38
N THR A 238 22.68 -5.93 4.29
CA THR A 238 23.61 -4.79 4.26
C THR A 238 24.45 -4.81 2.98
N GLU A 239 25.06 -5.95 2.64
CA GLU A 239 25.83 -6.12 1.40
C GLU A 239 24.97 -5.91 0.15
N TYR A 240 23.73 -6.38 0.16
CA TYR A 240 22.77 -6.12 -0.91
C TYR A 240 22.56 -4.61 -1.10
N MET A 241 22.33 -3.88 0.01
CA MET A 241 22.12 -2.44 -0.04
C MET A 241 23.36 -1.69 -0.52
N ASP A 242 24.56 -2.10 -0.14
CA ASP A 242 25.82 -1.51 -0.62
C ASP A 242 25.97 -1.65 -2.14
N ASN A 243 25.65 -2.83 -2.67
CA ASN A 243 25.79 -3.16 -4.09
C ASN A 243 24.58 -2.78 -4.96
N LEU A 244 23.48 -2.31 -4.35
CA LEU A 244 22.25 -2.02 -5.07
C LEU A 244 22.44 -0.88 -6.09
N LYS A 245 22.32 -1.24 -7.37
CA LYS A 245 22.27 -0.27 -8.47
C LYS A 245 20.81 0.16 -8.67
N THR A 246 20.52 1.42 -8.41
CA THR A 246 19.16 2.02 -8.42
C THR A 246 18.48 2.08 -9.79
N LYS A 247 19.06 1.50 -10.85
CA LYS A 247 18.53 1.60 -12.23
C LYS A 247 17.26 0.79 -12.47
N ASN A 248 16.95 -0.22 -11.65
CA ASN A 248 15.72 -1.02 -11.73
C ASN A 248 15.22 -1.37 -10.31
N PRO A 249 14.74 -0.39 -9.54
CA PRO A 249 14.40 -0.62 -8.14
C PRO A 249 13.06 -1.36 -8.07
N GLU A 250 13.02 -2.56 -7.48
CA GLU A 250 11.77 -3.32 -7.30
C GLU A 250 11.09 -2.88 -6.00
N ALA A 251 9.80 -2.53 -6.05
CA ALA A 251 9.15 -1.80 -4.96
C ALA A 251 8.74 -2.67 -3.77
N TYR A 252 8.40 -3.95 -3.99
CA TYR A 252 8.08 -4.87 -2.89
C TYR A 252 9.32 -5.26 -2.11
N GLY A 253 10.34 -5.75 -2.81
CA GLY A 253 11.59 -6.23 -2.26
C GLY A 253 12.32 -5.13 -1.51
N ASN A 254 12.40 -3.92 -2.06
CA ASN A 254 12.99 -2.79 -1.34
C ASN A 254 12.20 -2.43 -0.08
N GLY A 255 10.86 -2.43 -0.14
CA GLY A 255 10.01 -2.22 1.05
C GLY A 255 10.27 -3.26 2.14
N ILE A 256 10.36 -4.54 1.77
CA ILE A 256 10.65 -5.65 2.70
C ILE A 256 12.06 -5.53 3.28
N VAL A 257 13.07 -5.23 2.46
CA VAL A 257 14.47 -5.07 2.90
C VAL A 257 14.59 -3.89 3.86
N ALA A 258 14.02 -2.74 3.51
CA ALA A 258 14.00 -1.58 4.40
C ALA A 258 13.33 -1.91 5.73
N TYR A 259 12.18 -2.60 5.71
CA TYR A 259 11.50 -3.00 6.93
C TYR A 259 12.36 -3.92 7.80
N ALA A 260 12.98 -4.94 7.21
CA ALA A 260 13.83 -5.88 7.93
C ALA A 260 15.07 -5.20 8.55
N LEU A 261 15.73 -4.31 7.81
CA LEU A 261 16.89 -3.55 8.32
C LEU A 261 16.47 -2.57 9.42
N SER A 262 15.30 -1.92 9.29
CA SER A 262 14.77 -1.04 10.32
C SER A 262 14.42 -1.77 11.61
N GLU A 263 13.78 -2.93 11.52
CA GLU A 263 13.48 -3.75 12.70
C GLU A 263 14.75 -4.32 13.33
N ALA A 264 15.72 -4.76 12.51
CA ALA A 264 17.00 -5.25 13.00
C ALA A 264 17.78 -4.16 13.74
N TYR A 265 17.90 -2.95 13.16
CA TYR A 265 18.56 -1.83 13.82
C TYR A 265 17.78 -1.35 15.05
N GLY A 266 16.45 -1.28 14.98
CA GLY A 266 15.61 -0.90 16.12
C GLY A 266 15.78 -1.82 17.32
N LEU A 267 15.88 -3.14 17.08
CA LEU A 267 16.02 -4.14 18.14
C LEU A 267 17.46 -4.30 18.66
N THR A 268 18.47 -4.21 17.78
CA THR A 268 19.86 -4.55 18.13
C THR A 268 20.78 -3.36 18.30
N LYS A 269 20.43 -2.20 17.72
CA LYS A 269 21.25 -0.98 17.65
C LYS A 269 22.66 -1.18 17.09
N VAL A 270 22.89 -2.25 16.32
CA VAL A 270 24.19 -2.51 15.70
C VAL A 270 24.52 -1.40 14.69
N PRO A 271 25.60 -0.60 14.91
CA PRO A 271 25.83 0.65 14.17
C PRO A 271 25.95 0.50 12.65
N SER A 272 26.55 -0.59 12.20
CA SER A 272 26.76 -0.91 10.78
C SER A 272 25.47 -1.17 9.99
N LEU A 273 24.33 -1.37 10.65
CA LEU A 273 23.03 -1.47 9.97
C LEU A 273 22.44 -0.11 9.60
N LYS A 274 22.76 0.94 10.36
CA LYS A 274 22.13 2.26 10.20
C LYS A 274 22.31 2.83 8.79
N PRO A 275 23.53 2.84 8.19
CA PRO A 275 23.70 3.34 6.83
C PRO A 275 22.89 2.57 5.79
N ALA A 276 22.83 1.23 5.90
CA ALA A 276 22.05 0.40 4.98
C ALA A 276 20.54 0.60 5.15
N MET A 277 20.07 0.72 6.39
CA MET A 277 18.68 1.04 6.72
C MET A 277 18.27 2.40 6.14
N GLU A 278 19.05 3.46 6.37
CA GLU A 278 18.76 4.81 5.89
C GLU A 278 18.80 4.89 4.37
N LYS A 279 19.78 4.24 3.73
CA LYS A 279 19.83 4.10 2.27
C LYS A 279 18.59 3.40 1.71
N ALA A 280 18.12 2.34 2.37
CA ALA A 280 16.91 1.63 1.95
C ALA A 280 15.68 2.54 2.10
N LEU A 281 15.51 3.20 3.24
CA LEU A 281 14.42 4.13 3.49
C LEU A 281 14.42 5.33 2.52
N GLN A 282 15.58 5.86 2.15
CA GLN A 282 15.65 6.94 1.17
C GLN A 282 15.09 6.50 -0.20
N ILE A 283 15.37 5.27 -0.64
CA ILE A 283 14.78 4.73 -1.87
C ILE A 283 13.25 4.69 -1.79
N LEU A 284 12.69 4.38 -0.62
CA LEU A 284 11.24 4.35 -0.40
C LEU A 284 10.64 5.76 -0.47
N VAL A 285 11.30 6.75 0.17
CA VAL A 285 10.89 8.16 0.14
C VAL A 285 10.93 8.69 -1.30
N ASP A 286 12.04 8.49 -2.00
CA ASP A 286 12.23 8.91 -3.40
C ASP A 286 11.26 8.17 -4.34
N GLY A 287 10.94 6.92 -4.01
CA GLY A 287 10.03 6.06 -4.75
C GLY A 287 8.55 6.44 -4.64
N GLN A 288 8.17 7.24 -3.64
CA GLN A 288 6.78 7.64 -3.41
C GLN A 288 6.24 8.61 -4.48
N GLN A 289 5.01 8.39 -4.94
CA GLN A 289 4.36 9.27 -5.92
C GLN A 289 3.79 10.53 -5.27
N THR A 290 3.43 11.56 -6.06
CA THR A 290 2.79 12.80 -5.58
C THR A 290 1.46 12.55 -4.88
N SER A 291 0.72 11.51 -5.27
CA SER A 291 -0.50 11.06 -4.59
C SER A 291 -0.23 10.44 -3.21
N GLY A 292 1.02 10.06 -2.91
CA GLY A 292 1.42 9.30 -1.72
C GLY A 292 1.47 7.79 -1.93
N GLY A 293 0.92 7.29 -3.04
CA GLY A 293 0.96 5.87 -3.41
C GLY A 293 2.27 5.45 -4.05
N TYR A 294 2.33 4.17 -4.44
CA TYR A 294 3.45 3.53 -5.10
C TYR A 294 2.95 2.72 -6.29
N ASP A 295 3.76 2.57 -7.33
CA ASP A 295 3.53 1.61 -8.42
C ASP A 295 4.72 0.66 -8.48
N TYR A 296 4.58 -0.40 -9.27
CA TYR A 296 5.67 -1.32 -9.55
C TYR A 296 6.90 -0.60 -10.07
N ASN A 297 8.05 -1.04 -9.58
CA ASN A 297 9.35 -0.46 -9.88
C ASN A 297 9.49 1.04 -9.58
N TYR A 298 8.71 1.56 -8.63
CA TYR A 298 8.64 2.99 -8.31
C TYR A 298 8.30 3.89 -9.51
N LYS A 299 7.57 3.36 -10.49
CA LYS A 299 7.08 4.17 -11.63
C LYS A 299 6.24 5.33 -11.12
N LYS A 300 6.46 6.50 -11.71
CA LYS A 300 5.68 7.71 -11.44
C LYS A 300 4.56 7.82 -12.48
N GLY A 301 3.34 8.06 -12.03
CA GLY A 301 2.19 8.24 -12.91
C GLY A 301 0.85 8.25 -12.18
N ALA A 302 -0.21 7.92 -12.90
CA ALA A 302 -1.56 7.84 -12.35
C ALA A 302 -1.83 6.49 -11.66
N ARG A 303 -1.15 5.41 -12.09
CA ARG A 303 -1.31 4.07 -11.53
C ARG A 303 -0.69 4.01 -10.13
N TRP A 304 -1.33 3.26 -9.25
CA TRP A 304 -0.81 2.91 -7.94
C TRP A 304 -1.23 1.49 -7.55
N ASP A 305 -0.56 0.94 -6.53
CA ASP A 305 -0.79 -0.37 -5.94
C ASP A 305 -0.74 -0.21 -4.41
N LEU A 306 -1.88 -0.41 -3.73
CA LEU A 306 -1.97 -0.25 -2.28
C LEU A 306 -1.15 -1.30 -1.52
N SER A 307 -1.03 -2.53 -2.02
CA SER A 307 -0.24 -3.57 -1.37
C SER A 307 1.27 -3.27 -1.41
N VAL A 308 1.79 -2.73 -2.51
CA VAL A 308 3.16 -2.18 -2.57
C VAL A 308 3.29 -1.05 -1.56
N ALA A 309 2.34 -0.12 -1.58
CA ALA A 309 2.37 1.06 -0.73
C ALA A 309 2.42 0.69 0.75
N CYS A 310 1.63 -0.28 1.20
CA CYS A 310 1.61 -0.74 2.59
C CYS A 310 2.93 -1.36 3.06
N TRP A 311 3.68 -2.08 2.21
CA TRP A 311 5.04 -2.52 2.58
C TRP A 311 5.99 -1.35 2.79
N ASN A 312 5.92 -0.34 1.93
CA ASN A 312 6.74 0.86 2.01
C ASN A 312 6.37 1.69 3.26
N TYR A 313 5.09 1.82 3.60
CA TYR A 313 4.63 2.54 4.79
C TYR A 313 5.06 1.86 6.09
N GLN A 314 4.97 0.53 6.16
CA GLN A 314 5.44 -0.24 7.32
C GLN A 314 6.94 -0.05 7.54
N ALA A 315 7.73 -0.13 6.47
CA ALA A 315 9.17 0.11 6.52
C ALA A 315 9.50 1.53 7.00
N MET A 316 8.84 2.55 6.44
CA MET A 316 9.05 3.95 6.86
C MET A 316 8.71 4.15 8.35
N LYS A 317 7.62 3.55 8.83
CA LYS A 317 7.28 3.62 10.26
C LYS A 317 8.33 2.92 11.12
N ALA A 318 8.77 1.73 10.72
CA ALA A 318 9.80 0.98 11.44
C ALA A 318 11.12 1.78 11.50
N GLY A 319 11.53 2.38 10.39
CA GLY A 319 12.71 3.22 10.31
C GLY A 319 12.63 4.45 11.23
N TYR A 320 11.50 5.14 11.18
CA TYR A 320 11.21 6.27 12.06
C TYR A 320 11.32 5.88 13.54
N VAL A 321 10.66 4.79 13.92
CA VAL A 321 10.71 4.23 15.28
C VAL A 321 12.14 3.83 15.66
N ALA A 322 12.91 3.27 14.73
CA ALA A 322 14.29 2.86 14.99
C ALA A 322 15.27 4.04 15.16
N GLY A 323 14.85 5.29 14.86
CA GLY A 323 15.68 6.48 14.92
C GLY A 323 16.46 6.76 13.63
N ALA A 324 15.89 6.42 12.48
CA ALA A 324 16.46 6.76 11.18
C ALA A 324 16.50 8.29 10.98
N ASP A 325 17.58 8.77 10.37
CA ASP A 325 17.77 10.17 9.99
C ASP A 325 17.72 10.26 8.46
N VAL A 326 16.50 10.37 7.92
CA VAL A 326 16.24 10.32 6.46
C VAL A 326 15.41 11.53 6.07
N ASP A 327 15.94 12.31 5.13
CA ASP A 327 15.29 13.53 4.67
C ASP A 327 13.91 13.25 4.08
N GLY A 328 12.89 13.93 4.62
CA GLY A 328 11.52 13.82 4.15
C GLY A 328 10.76 12.57 4.60
N LEU A 329 11.33 11.72 5.46
CA LEU A 329 10.68 10.50 5.96
C LEU A 329 9.32 10.76 6.62
N GLU A 330 9.25 11.73 7.53
CA GLU A 330 8.00 12.10 8.21
C GLU A 330 6.94 12.58 7.22
N LYS A 331 7.32 13.48 6.30
CA LYS A 331 6.43 13.98 5.24
C LYS A 331 5.94 12.85 4.33
N ALA A 332 6.79 11.87 4.03
CA ALA A 332 6.41 10.71 3.23
C ALA A 332 5.38 9.82 3.94
N MET A 333 5.51 9.65 5.26
CA MET A 333 4.50 8.97 6.08
C MET A 333 3.17 9.71 6.10
N GLU A 334 3.17 11.02 6.33
CA GLU A 334 1.96 11.86 6.28
C GLU A 334 1.25 11.77 4.91
N LYS A 335 2.04 11.77 3.84
CA LYS A 335 1.53 11.59 2.48
C LYS A 335 0.92 10.21 2.27
N GLY A 336 1.48 9.17 2.89
CA GLY A 336 0.92 7.82 2.90
C GLY A 336 -0.44 7.74 3.62
N ILE A 337 -0.58 8.43 4.77
CA ILE A 337 -1.87 8.56 5.48
C ILE A 337 -2.90 9.21 4.56
N ASN A 338 -2.54 10.36 3.95
CA ASN A 338 -3.41 11.09 3.04
C ASN A 338 -3.81 10.25 1.82
N PHE A 339 -2.88 9.48 1.25
CA PHE A 339 -3.16 8.56 0.15
C PHE A 339 -4.19 7.50 0.56
N MET A 340 -3.99 6.83 1.70
CA MET A 340 -4.89 5.77 2.13
C MET A 340 -6.30 6.29 2.38
N ARG A 341 -6.43 7.48 2.96
CA ARG A 341 -7.75 8.06 3.30
C ARG A 341 -8.48 8.65 2.11
N ASN A 342 -7.76 9.34 1.23
CA ASN A 342 -8.38 10.18 0.21
C ASN A 342 -8.27 9.61 -1.20
N VAL A 343 -7.39 8.62 -1.43
CA VAL A 343 -7.14 8.06 -2.77
C VAL A 343 -7.47 6.58 -2.84
N SER A 344 -6.96 5.76 -1.92
CA SER A 344 -7.20 4.31 -2.01
C SER A 344 -8.54 3.87 -1.42
N PHE A 345 -9.07 4.60 -0.44
CA PHE A 345 -10.35 4.30 0.19
C PHE A 345 -11.53 4.89 -0.59
N SER A 346 -12.57 4.07 -0.80
CA SER A 346 -13.84 4.52 -1.37
C SER A 346 -14.90 4.69 -0.27
N LYS A 347 -15.46 5.90 -0.18
CA LYS A 347 -16.59 6.20 0.71
C LYS A 347 -17.92 5.62 0.24
N THR A 348 -18.00 5.18 -1.02
CA THR A 348 -19.22 4.58 -1.58
C THR A 348 -19.44 3.17 -1.07
N ASN A 349 -18.38 2.36 -1.02
CA ASN A 349 -18.45 0.98 -0.56
C ASN A 349 -17.71 0.73 0.76
N ASN A 350 -17.11 1.77 1.36
CA ASN A 350 -16.36 1.74 2.60
C ASN A 350 -15.19 0.73 2.59
N LYS A 351 -14.44 0.69 1.49
CA LYS A 351 -13.31 -0.23 1.30
C LYS A 351 -12.07 0.47 0.78
N PHE A 352 -10.91 -0.06 1.18
CA PHE A 352 -9.63 0.17 0.53
C PHE A 352 -9.56 -0.55 -0.82
N GLY A 353 -8.90 0.09 -1.79
CA GLY A 353 -8.78 -0.38 -3.17
C GLY A 353 -7.36 -0.77 -3.56
N TYR A 354 -7.22 -1.60 -4.61
CA TYR A 354 -5.93 -2.09 -5.11
C TYR A 354 -5.19 -1.08 -5.99
N ALA A 355 -5.83 -0.69 -7.11
CA ALA A 355 -5.31 0.28 -8.08
C ALA A 355 -6.35 1.35 -8.48
N SER A 356 -7.54 1.25 -7.91
CA SER A 356 -8.60 2.26 -7.95
C SER A 356 -9.36 2.23 -6.64
N PRO A 357 -10.01 3.34 -6.21
CA PRO A 357 -10.60 3.43 -4.88
C PRO A 357 -11.63 2.33 -4.63
N GLY A 358 -11.49 1.58 -3.53
CA GLY A 358 -12.40 0.51 -3.13
C GLY A 358 -12.53 -0.69 -4.08
N SER A 359 -11.62 -0.86 -5.05
CA SER A 359 -11.60 -2.00 -5.98
C SER A 359 -10.65 -3.12 -5.56
N GLY A 360 -10.79 -4.31 -6.13
CA GLY A 360 -9.89 -5.44 -5.87
C GLY A 360 -10.30 -6.27 -4.65
N SER A 361 -9.33 -7.01 -4.12
CA SER A 361 -9.57 -8.07 -3.13
C SER A 361 -9.70 -7.57 -1.70
N ASP A 362 -10.37 -8.36 -0.87
CA ASP A 362 -10.67 -8.05 0.53
C ASP A 362 -9.42 -8.07 1.43
N TYR A 363 -8.31 -8.71 1.02
CA TYR A 363 -7.08 -8.71 1.80
C TYR A 363 -6.50 -7.30 2.01
N LEU A 364 -6.81 -6.36 1.11
CA LEU A 364 -6.36 -4.97 1.22
C LEU A 364 -7.00 -4.21 2.37
N GLN A 365 -8.13 -4.69 2.89
CA GLN A 365 -8.73 -4.09 4.08
C GLN A 365 -7.80 -4.25 5.27
N GLY A 366 -7.13 -5.40 5.41
CA GLY A 366 -6.12 -5.62 6.43
C GLY A 366 -4.91 -4.69 6.25
N ALA A 367 -4.40 -4.60 5.02
CA ALA A 367 -3.22 -3.78 4.72
C ALA A 367 -3.43 -2.29 5.00
N GLY A 368 -4.50 -1.69 4.44
CA GLY A 368 -4.79 -0.26 4.65
C GLY A 368 -5.09 0.07 6.12
N THR A 369 -5.87 -0.79 6.79
CA THR A 369 -6.19 -0.62 8.22
C THR A 369 -4.94 -0.66 9.09
N LEU A 370 -4.10 -1.68 8.90
CA LEU A 370 -2.87 -1.85 9.68
C LEU A 370 -1.95 -0.65 9.49
N CYS A 371 -1.72 -0.20 8.25
CA CYS A 371 -0.85 0.93 7.98
C CYS A 371 -1.38 2.24 8.60
N LEU A 372 -2.69 2.50 8.57
CA LEU A 372 -3.26 3.66 9.27
C LEU A 372 -3.05 3.58 10.78
N GLN A 373 -3.19 2.39 11.37
CA GLN A 373 -2.91 2.19 12.81
C GLN A 373 -1.44 2.42 13.13
N LEU A 374 -0.52 1.85 12.35
CA LEU A 374 0.93 1.99 12.54
C LEU A 374 1.40 3.43 12.39
N LEU A 375 0.83 4.18 11.44
CA LEU A 375 1.16 5.58 11.20
C LEU A 375 0.46 6.55 12.18
N GLY A 376 -0.29 6.05 13.17
CA GLY A 376 -0.89 6.86 14.22
C GLY A 376 -2.30 7.38 13.93
N ASP A 377 -2.90 7.04 12.77
CA ASP A 377 -4.25 7.46 12.38
C ASP A 377 -5.29 6.33 12.49
N GLY A 378 -5.08 5.41 13.45
CA GLY A 378 -5.94 4.22 13.63
C GLY A 378 -7.38 4.50 14.06
N ARG A 379 -7.69 5.74 14.48
CA ARG A 379 -9.04 6.17 14.89
C ARG A 379 -9.84 6.84 13.76
N CYS A 380 -9.24 7.04 12.59
CA CYS A 380 -9.93 7.62 11.44
C CYS A 380 -11.10 6.75 10.97
N TYR A 381 -12.00 7.36 10.19
CA TYR A 381 -13.18 6.68 9.66
C TYR A 381 -12.79 5.46 8.82
N GLU A 382 -11.79 5.61 7.96
CA GLU A 382 -11.33 4.60 7.02
C GLU A 382 -10.77 3.35 7.73
N ALA A 383 -9.97 3.54 8.77
CA ALA A 383 -9.46 2.44 9.61
C ALA A 383 -10.61 1.71 10.34
N LYS A 384 -11.57 2.45 10.92
CA LYS A 384 -12.75 1.86 11.57
C LYS A 384 -13.59 1.03 10.60
N MET A 385 -13.76 1.51 9.38
CA MET A 385 -14.49 0.78 8.34
C MET A 385 -13.75 -0.47 7.89
N GLY A 386 -12.43 -0.41 7.75
CA GLY A 386 -11.61 -1.58 7.47
C GLY A 386 -11.71 -2.66 8.57
N ILE A 387 -11.64 -2.27 9.86
CA ILE A 387 -11.86 -3.20 10.99
C ILE A 387 -13.25 -3.82 10.92
N LYS A 388 -14.29 -2.99 10.72
CA LYS A 388 -15.67 -3.47 10.58
C LYS A 388 -15.79 -4.49 9.45
N TYR A 389 -15.19 -4.20 8.30
CA TYR A 389 -15.19 -5.08 7.14
C TYR A 389 -14.54 -6.43 7.46
N ILE A 390 -13.34 -6.42 8.03
CA ILE A 390 -12.60 -7.63 8.39
C ILE A 390 -13.44 -8.48 9.36
N ARG A 391 -14.01 -7.86 10.40
CA ARG A 391 -14.82 -8.55 11.40
C ARG A 391 -16.07 -9.19 10.80
N GLU A 392 -16.75 -8.51 9.88
CA GLU A 392 -18.03 -8.95 9.33
C GLU A 392 -17.89 -9.90 8.13
N LYS A 393 -16.80 -9.79 7.35
CA LYS A 393 -16.64 -10.50 6.08
C LYS A 393 -15.48 -11.50 6.06
N CYS A 394 -14.40 -11.25 6.80
CA CYS A 394 -13.24 -12.15 6.84
C CYS A 394 -13.42 -13.20 7.94
N LYS A 395 -14.15 -14.28 7.62
CA LYS A 395 -14.27 -15.43 8.53
C LYS A 395 -12.99 -16.29 8.46
N VAL A 396 -12.22 -16.30 9.54
CA VAL A 396 -11.09 -17.22 9.71
C VAL A 396 -11.63 -18.62 10.01
N VAL A 397 -11.38 -19.56 9.11
CA VAL A 397 -11.80 -20.96 9.27
C VAL A 397 -10.55 -21.80 9.46
N TRP A 398 -10.21 -22.10 10.72
CA TRP A 398 -9.00 -22.85 11.08
C TRP A 398 -9.07 -24.35 10.75
N ASN A 399 -10.27 -24.90 10.55
CA ASN A 399 -10.51 -26.34 10.55
C ASN A 399 -10.74 -26.94 9.14
N ASP A 400 -10.48 -26.19 8.07
CA ASP A 400 -10.63 -26.71 6.71
C ASP A 400 -9.26 -26.89 6.02
N PRO A 401 -8.60 -28.06 6.18
CA PRO A 401 -7.32 -28.35 5.55
C PRO A 401 -7.39 -28.45 4.01
N LYS A 402 -8.58 -28.38 3.39
CA LYS A 402 -8.75 -28.42 1.93
C LYS A 402 -8.99 -27.04 1.32
N ARG A 403 -9.20 -25.99 2.13
CA ARG A 403 -9.31 -24.63 1.62
C ARG A 403 -7.93 -24.17 1.15
N LYS A 404 -7.72 -24.20 -0.16
CA LYS A 404 -6.58 -23.50 -0.79
C LYS A 404 -6.74 -22.01 -0.46
N VAL A 405 -5.83 -21.47 0.34
CA VAL A 405 -5.73 -20.04 0.63
C VAL A 405 -5.23 -19.31 -0.60
#